data_AF-A0A921KWG8-F1
#
_entry.id   AF-A0A921KWG8-F1
#
_cell.length_a   1.000
_cell.length_b   1.000
_cell.length_c   1.000
_cell.angle_alpha   90.00
_cell.angle_beta   90.00
_cell.angle_gamma   90.00
#
_symmetry.space_group_name_H-M   'P 1'
#
loop_
_entity.id
_entity.type
_entity.pdbx_description
1 polymer ?
#
loop_
_entity_poly.entity_id
_entity_poly.type
_entity_poly.pdbx_seq_one_letter_code
_entity_poly.pdbx_strand_id
1 'polypeptide(L)'
;MNSIQLVKYDIYSILRSPLTYLAIVLTYLALGGMTALFMQQLDKVNGNTILSIGSWFFSIVGLLFVIKTITRDISQGTIQLFMNKKSSRIGYLIAKVISIVLIALIMTALLTIFVLVVQNICDGKNVETNKFLELLVFYIVFHLFYGILLYLFSLIVPKAALIFTLGIFLVFIVPFAEPFIPMIPKIGDNIHDSLKYIPFSYLTDKTTSGDYTFTHWQWFISSASIIILFVINLFYVAKKDI
;
A
#
# COMPACT_ATOMS: atom_id res chain seq x y z
N MET A 1 -5.42 -7.54 26.44
CA MET A 1 -4.18 -7.28 25.68
C MET A 1 -4.06 -5.78 25.49
N ASN A 2 -2.87 -5.20 25.66
CA ASN A 2 -2.67 -3.79 25.34
C ASN A 2 -2.37 -3.65 23.84
N SER A 3 -3.38 -3.28 23.04
CA SER A 3 -3.28 -3.16 21.58
C SER A 3 -2.14 -2.23 21.13
N ILE A 4 -1.85 -1.18 21.91
CA ILE A 4 -0.81 -0.19 21.61
C ILE A 4 0.60 -0.82 21.70
N GLN A 5 0.81 -1.75 22.64
CA GLN A 5 2.09 -2.45 22.74
C GLN A 5 2.34 -3.32 21.51
N LEU A 6 1.31 -3.99 20.99
CA LEU A 6 1.44 -4.81 19.78
C LEU A 6 1.82 -3.95 18.57
N VAL A 7 1.16 -2.80 18.40
CA VAL A 7 1.50 -1.81 17.36
C VAL A 7 2.96 -1.38 17.49
N LYS A 8 3.41 -1.06 18.71
CA LYS A 8 4.80 -0.66 18.97
C LYS A 8 5.79 -1.73 18.53
N TYR A 9 5.52 -3.01 18.84
CA TYR A 9 6.39 -4.11 18.44
C TYR A 9 6.38 -4.36 16.93
N ASP A 10 5.24 -4.17 16.24
CA ASP A 10 5.15 -4.22 14.79
C ASP A 10 6.07 -3.18 14.14
N ILE A 11 5.94 -1.91 14.54
CA ILE A 11 6.76 -0.83 14.02
C ILE A 11 8.24 -1.00 14.40
N TYR A 12 8.53 -1.39 15.64
CA TYR A 12 9.90 -1.66 16.06
C TYR A 12 10.55 -2.79 15.25
N SER A 13 9.79 -3.84 14.93
CA SER A 13 10.27 -4.93 14.08
C SER A 13 10.61 -4.44 12.67
N ILE A 14 9.80 -3.56 12.09
CA ILE A 14 10.07 -2.93 10.80
C ILE A 14 11.34 -2.09 10.87
N LEU A 15 11.46 -1.19 11.86
CA LEU A 15 12.58 -0.26 11.98
C LEU A 15 13.90 -0.94 12.36
N ARG A 16 13.90 -2.12 12.98
CA ARG A 16 15.13 -2.84 13.33
C ARG A 16 15.54 -3.89 12.30
N SER A 17 14.63 -4.30 11.41
CA SER A 17 14.91 -5.38 10.47
C SER A 17 15.93 -4.94 9.42
N PRO A 18 17.05 -5.67 9.21
CA PRO A 18 18.03 -5.34 8.18
C PRO A 18 17.42 -5.38 6.77
N LEU A 19 16.39 -6.23 6.56
CA LEU A 19 15.66 -6.30 5.30
C LEU A 19 14.93 -5.00 4.96
N THR A 20 14.46 -4.26 5.98
CA THR A 20 13.80 -2.96 5.78
C THR A 20 14.78 -1.96 5.20
N TYR A 21 15.97 -1.86 5.80
CA TYR A 21 17.02 -0.97 5.29
C TYR A 21 17.48 -1.38 3.90
N LEU A 22 17.65 -2.67 3.65
CA LEU A 22 17.99 -3.18 2.33
C LEU A 22 16.92 -2.78 1.30
N ALA A 23 15.63 -2.96 1.59
CA ALA A 23 14.54 -2.59 0.70
C ALA A 23 14.54 -1.07 0.41
N ILE A 24 14.74 -0.24 1.43
CA ILE A 24 14.81 1.22 1.28
C ILE A 24 16.02 1.62 0.42
N VAL A 25 17.20 1.05 0.68
CA VAL A 25 18.42 1.32 -0.10
C VAL A 25 18.23 0.93 -1.55
N LEU A 26 17.70 -0.28 -1.83
CA LEU A 26 17.43 -0.73 -3.20
C LEU A 26 16.41 0.17 -3.90
N THR A 27 15.38 0.63 -3.19
CA THR A 27 14.38 1.53 -3.73
C THR A 27 14.99 2.89 -4.07
N TYR A 28 15.76 3.49 -3.16
CA TYR A 28 16.45 4.75 -3.43
C TYR A 28 17.51 4.63 -4.52
N LEU A 29 18.22 3.51 -4.61
CA LEU A 29 19.18 3.26 -5.69
C LEU A 29 18.47 3.21 -7.04
N ALA A 30 17.35 2.49 -7.14
CA ALA A 30 16.55 2.43 -8.37
C ALA A 30 16.02 3.83 -8.76
N LEU A 31 15.45 4.58 -7.81
CA LEU A 31 14.93 5.93 -8.06
C LEU A 31 16.05 6.93 -8.40
N GLY A 32 17.19 6.84 -7.72
CA GLY A 32 18.37 7.66 -7.98
C GLY A 32 18.96 7.39 -9.36
N GLY A 33 19.04 6.11 -9.75
CA GLY A 33 19.46 5.69 -11.09
C GLY A 33 18.53 6.25 -12.17
N MET A 34 17.21 6.12 -11.99
CA MET A 34 16.22 6.71 -12.92
C MET A 34 16.36 8.23 -13.02
N THR A 35 16.55 8.91 -11.88
CA THR A 35 16.78 10.36 -11.83
C THR A 35 18.02 10.75 -12.62
N ALA A 36 19.14 10.04 -12.42
CA ALA A 36 20.39 10.30 -13.13
C ALA A 36 20.26 10.11 -14.64
N LEU A 37 19.53 9.07 -15.08
CA LEU A 37 19.23 8.85 -16.49
C LEU A 37 18.37 9.98 -17.08
N PHE A 38 17.37 10.45 -16.34
CA PHE A 38 16.55 11.59 -16.78
C PHE A 38 17.35 12.89 -16.88
N MET A 39 18.29 13.14 -15.95
CA MET A 39 19.19 14.29 -16.04
C MET A 39 20.03 14.24 -17.32
N GLN A 40 20.56 13.07 -17.68
CA GLN A 40 21.38 12.91 -18.88
C GLN A 40 20.59 13.06 -20.18
N GLN A 41 19.28 12.78 -20.18
CA GLN A 41 18.45 12.78 -21.38
C GLN A 41 17.63 14.06 -21.59
N LEU A 42 17.18 14.71 -20.52
CA LEU A 42 16.17 15.77 -20.59
C LEU A 42 16.65 17.13 -20.04
N ASP A 43 17.88 17.22 -19.52
CA ASP A 43 18.50 18.37 -18.81
C ASP A 43 17.73 18.92 -17.58
N LYS A 44 16.41 18.74 -17.52
CA LYS A 44 15.53 19.16 -16.44
C LYS A 44 14.70 17.98 -15.96
N VAL A 45 14.74 17.73 -14.64
CA VAL A 45 13.98 16.63 -14.05
C VAL A 45 12.74 17.18 -13.35
N ASN A 46 11.56 16.85 -13.87
CA ASN A 46 10.31 17.25 -13.25
C ASN A 46 10.07 16.47 -11.96
N GLY A 47 9.98 17.16 -10.82
CA GLY A 47 9.74 16.53 -9.53
C GLY A 47 8.45 15.72 -9.48
N ASN A 48 7.43 16.07 -10.27
CA ASN A 48 6.19 15.29 -10.36
C ASN A 48 6.41 13.91 -10.97
N THR A 49 7.29 13.79 -11.97
CA THR A 49 7.64 12.51 -12.59
C THR A 49 8.35 11.61 -11.58
N ILE A 50 9.29 12.17 -10.82
CA ILE A 50 9.99 11.43 -9.75
C ILE A 50 9.01 10.99 -8.67
N LEU A 51 8.09 11.88 -8.26
CA LEU A 51 7.06 11.56 -7.28
C LEU A 51 6.18 10.40 -7.74
N SER A 52 5.80 10.37 -9.03
CA SER A 52 4.95 9.32 -9.61
C SER A 52 5.66 7.96 -9.67
N ILE A 53 6.90 7.94 -10.17
CA ILE A 53 7.71 6.72 -10.22
C ILE A 53 8.00 6.23 -8.78
N GLY A 54 8.38 7.16 -7.92
CA GLY A 54 8.59 6.91 -6.50
C GLY A 54 7.33 6.37 -5.84
N SER A 55 6.16 6.90 -6.17
CA SER A 55 4.91 6.46 -5.55
C SER A 55 4.60 5.00 -5.85
N TRP A 56 4.88 4.55 -7.07
CA TRP A 56 4.72 3.15 -7.45
C TRP A 56 5.65 2.21 -6.67
N PHE A 57 6.95 2.51 -6.64
CA PHE A 57 7.92 1.70 -5.89
C PHE A 57 7.58 1.63 -4.39
N PHE A 58 7.29 2.77 -3.78
CA PHE A 58 6.97 2.85 -2.35
C PHE A 58 5.61 2.23 -2.01
N SER A 59 4.63 2.22 -2.94
CA SER A 59 3.38 1.47 -2.77
C SER A 59 3.63 -0.04 -2.72
N ILE A 60 4.52 -0.57 -3.57
CA ILE A 60 4.87 -2.00 -3.56
C ILE A 60 5.60 -2.37 -2.26
N VAL A 61 6.64 -1.62 -1.91
CA VAL A 61 7.42 -1.88 -0.68
C VAL A 61 6.55 -1.74 0.57
N GLY A 62 5.72 -0.69 0.62
CA GLY A 62 4.74 -0.48 1.68
C GLY A 62 3.76 -1.63 1.82
N LEU A 63 3.22 -2.14 0.71
CA LEU A 63 2.34 -3.30 0.73
C LEU A 63 3.04 -4.55 1.24
N LEU A 64 4.30 -4.81 0.84
CA LEU A 64 5.07 -5.95 1.35
C LEU A 64 5.28 -5.86 2.87
N PHE A 65 5.47 -4.66 3.41
CA PHE A 65 5.58 -4.46 4.86
C PHE A 65 4.25 -4.69 5.56
N VAL A 66 3.14 -4.26 4.95
CA VAL A 66 1.79 -4.56 5.43
C VAL A 66 1.56 -6.07 5.46
N ILE A 67 1.88 -6.79 4.38
CA ILE A 67 1.74 -8.25 4.31
C ILE A 67 2.58 -8.92 5.39
N LYS A 68 3.86 -8.56 5.51
CA LYS A 68 4.74 -9.09 6.56
C LYS A 68 4.17 -8.86 7.96
N THR A 69 3.59 -7.69 8.21
CA THR A 69 2.97 -7.33 9.49
C THR A 69 1.74 -8.18 9.80
N ILE A 70 0.93 -8.47 8.79
CA ILE A 70 -0.25 -9.34 8.89
C ILE A 70 0.16 -10.81 9.12
N THR A 71 1.13 -11.30 8.33
CA THR A 71 1.48 -12.73 8.32
C THR A 71 2.46 -13.14 9.40
N ARG A 72 3.16 -12.21 10.07
CA ARG A 72 4.18 -12.53 11.08
C ARG A 72 3.65 -13.46 12.16
N ASP A 73 2.50 -13.12 12.72
CA ASP A 73 1.95 -13.85 13.87
C ASP A 73 1.33 -15.21 13.43
N ILE A 74 0.94 -15.34 12.16
CA ILE A 74 0.54 -16.61 11.54
C ILE A 74 1.77 -17.50 11.32
N SER A 75 2.84 -16.93 10.74
CA SER A 75 4.05 -17.66 10.40
C SER A 75 4.80 -18.19 11.63
N GLN A 76 4.67 -17.53 12.77
CA GLN A 76 5.31 -17.91 14.03
C GLN A 76 4.37 -18.69 14.97
N GLY A 77 3.11 -18.91 14.58
CA GLY A 77 2.10 -19.55 15.44
C GLY A 77 1.65 -18.73 16.65
N THR A 78 2.18 -17.51 16.83
CA THR A 78 1.87 -16.64 17.98
C THR A 78 0.46 -16.07 17.93
N ILE A 79 -0.23 -16.16 16.79
CA ILE A 79 -1.64 -15.75 16.64
C ILE A 79 -2.57 -16.45 17.66
N GLN A 80 -2.28 -17.70 18.05
CA GLN A 80 -3.04 -18.42 19.08
C GLN A 80 -3.03 -17.68 20.42
N LEU A 81 -1.88 -17.12 20.82
CA LEU A 81 -1.74 -16.39 22.08
C LEU A 81 -2.59 -15.11 22.12
N PHE A 82 -2.87 -14.53 20.96
CA PHE A 82 -3.66 -13.31 20.83
C PHE A 82 -5.17 -13.59 20.71
N MET A 83 -5.55 -14.78 20.22
CA MET A 83 -6.93 -15.13 19.87
C MET A 83 -7.72 -15.82 21.00
N ASN A 84 -7.26 -15.69 22.25
CA ASN A 84 -7.84 -16.40 23.41
C ASN A 84 -9.20 -15.87 23.91
N LYS A 85 -9.50 -14.58 23.73
CA LYS A 85 -10.75 -13.94 24.21
C LYS A 85 -11.26 -12.97 23.18
N LYS A 86 -12.59 -12.83 23.02
CA LYS A 86 -13.22 -11.91 22.05
C LYS A 86 -12.64 -10.48 22.11
N SER A 87 -12.43 -9.93 23.31
CA SER A 87 -11.81 -8.61 23.50
C SER A 87 -10.38 -8.55 22.93
N SER A 88 -9.56 -9.59 23.12
CA SER A 88 -8.22 -9.67 22.56
C SER A 88 -8.24 -9.86 21.04
N ARG A 89 -9.18 -10.64 20.50
CA ARG A 89 -9.36 -10.84 19.04
C ARG A 89 -9.67 -9.51 18.33
N ILE A 90 -10.59 -8.71 18.88
CA ILE A 90 -10.93 -7.38 18.37
C ILE A 90 -9.73 -6.42 18.54
N GLY A 91 -9.06 -6.45 19.69
CA GLY A 91 -7.87 -5.65 19.95
C GLY A 91 -6.73 -5.94 18.96
N TYR A 92 -6.58 -7.21 18.54
CA TYR A 92 -5.59 -7.62 17.54
C TYR A 92 -5.90 -7.03 16.15
N LEU A 93 -7.16 -7.09 15.70
CA LEU A 93 -7.57 -6.44 14.45
C LEU A 93 -7.30 -4.93 14.47
N ILE A 94 -7.69 -4.24 15.54
CA ILE A 94 -7.48 -2.79 15.70
C ILE A 94 -5.98 -2.47 15.67
N ALA A 95 -5.15 -3.25 16.36
CA ALA A 95 -3.70 -3.07 16.34
C ALA A 95 -3.15 -3.20 14.91
N LYS A 96 -3.58 -4.20 14.13
CA LYS A 96 -3.11 -4.36 12.75
C LYS A 96 -3.55 -3.21 11.84
N VAL A 97 -4.76 -2.70 11.99
CA VAL A 97 -5.21 -1.51 11.24
C VAL A 97 -4.36 -0.29 11.58
N ILE A 98 -4.06 -0.05 12.86
CA ILE A 98 -3.18 1.05 13.26
C ILE A 98 -1.77 0.86 12.69
N SER A 99 -1.21 -0.36 12.73
CA SER A 99 0.09 -0.67 12.13
C SER A 99 0.10 -0.37 10.63
N ILE A 100 -0.97 -0.69 9.90
CA ILE A 100 -1.10 -0.37 8.46
C ILE A 100 -1.05 1.15 8.21
N VAL A 101 -1.79 1.94 9.00
CA VAL A 101 -1.78 3.42 8.88
C VAL A 101 -0.38 3.98 9.16
N LEU A 102 0.30 3.46 10.18
CA LEU A 102 1.67 3.88 10.50
C LEU A 102 2.66 3.52 9.39
N ILE A 103 2.50 2.37 8.74
CA ILE A 103 3.32 2.01 7.56
C ILE A 103 3.08 3.01 6.42
N ALA A 104 1.83 3.39 6.14
CA ALA A 104 1.53 4.39 5.12
C ALA A 104 2.20 5.75 5.42
N LEU A 105 2.19 6.17 6.69
CA LEU A 105 2.89 7.39 7.13
C LEU A 105 4.41 7.29 6.92
N ILE A 106 5.03 6.17 7.29
CA ILE A 106 6.46 5.94 7.09
C ILE A 106 6.81 5.98 5.60
N MET A 107 6.05 5.29 4.75
CA MET A 107 6.30 5.26 3.30
C MET A 107 6.17 6.65 2.67
N THR A 108 5.16 7.41 3.08
CA THR A 108 4.98 8.80 2.63
C THR A 108 6.17 9.66 3.03
N ALA A 109 6.63 9.57 4.29
CA ALA A 109 7.75 10.34 4.79
C ALA A 109 9.05 10.01 4.04
N LEU A 110 9.33 8.71 3.81
CA LEU A 110 10.50 8.26 3.06
C LEU A 110 10.51 8.79 1.64
N LEU A 111 9.40 8.65 0.90
CA LEU A 111 9.30 9.17 -0.47
C LEU A 111 9.42 10.69 -0.51
N THR A 112 8.78 11.40 0.42
CA THR A 112 8.84 12.87 0.50
C THR A 112 10.28 13.34 0.73
N ILE A 113 11.01 12.71 1.66
CA ILE A 113 12.43 13.03 1.91
C ILE A 113 13.24 12.84 0.64
N PHE A 114 13.05 11.73 -0.07
CA PHE A 114 13.77 11.46 -1.32
C PHE A 114 13.49 12.53 -2.38
N VAL A 115 12.22 12.86 -2.61
CA VAL A 115 11.82 13.86 -3.62
C VAL A 115 12.38 15.25 -3.28
N LEU A 116 12.37 15.65 -2.00
CA LEU A 116 12.95 16.92 -1.56
C LEU A 116 14.48 16.95 -1.77
N VAL A 117 15.18 15.85 -1.48
CA VAL A 117 16.62 15.75 -1.75
C VAL A 117 16.90 15.91 -3.25
N VAL A 118 16.13 15.24 -4.10
CA VAL A 118 16.34 15.36 -5.55
C VAL A 118 16.03 16.75 -6.07
N GLN A 119 14.96 17.40 -5.59
CA GLN A 119 14.63 18.78 -5.97
C GLN A 119 15.72 19.80 -5.59
N ASN A 120 16.48 19.53 -4.52
CA ASN A 120 17.60 20.38 -4.13
C ASN A 120 18.85 20.17 -4.99
N ILE A 121 18.98 19.02 -5.65
CA ILE A 121 20.16 18.65 -6.45
C ILE A 121 19.92 18.92 -7.94
N CYS A 122 18.69 18.73 -8.42
CA CYS A 122 18.33 18.77 -9.83
C CYS A 122 17.51 20.02 -10.15
N ASP A 123 17.84 20.69 -11.25
CA ASP A 123 17.01 21.77 -11.79
C ASP A 123 15.72 21.23 -12.42
N GLY A 124 14.58 21.81 -12.06
CA GLY A 124 13.28 21.38 -12.57
C GLY A 124 12.09 22.03 -11.89
N LYS A 125 10.88 21.68 -12.35
CA LYS A 125 9.65 22.14 -11.70
C LYS A 125 9.50 21.40 -10.36
N ASN A 126 9.40 22.18 -9.28
CA ASN A 126 9.14 21.66 -7.95
C ASN A 126 7.73 21.05 -7.84
N VAL A 127 7.60 20.05 -6.98
CA VAL A 127 6.31 19.47 -6.60
C VAL A 127 5.58 20.45 -5.70
N GLU A 128 4.30 20.68 -6.00
CA GLU A 128 3.43 21.50 -5.17
C GLU A 128 3.22 20.85 -3.81
N THR A 129 3.28 21.64 -2.73
CA THR A 129 3.18 21.13 -1.36
C THR A 129 1.89 20.32 -1.12
N ASN A 130 0.79 20.70 -1.77
CA ASN A 130 -0.49 20.00 -1.67
C ASN A 130 -0.41 18.55 -2.15
N LYS A 131 0.44 18.24 -3.15
CA LYS A 131 0.58 16.88 -3.67
C LYS A 131 1.17 15.90 -2.66
N PHE A 132 1.98 16.36 -1.71
CA PHE A 132 2.49 15.49 -0.64
C PHE A 132 1.37 15.09 0.33
N LEU A 133 0.40 15.98 0.58
CA LEU A 133 -0.79 15.65 1.37
C LEU A 133 -1.72 14.71 0.61
N GLU A 134 -1.92 14.94 -0.69
CA GLU A 134 -2.70 14.02 -1.54
C GLU A 134 -2.07 12.63 -1.59
N LEU A 135 -0.74 12.54 -1.71
CA LEU A 135 0.01 11.29 -1.62
C LEU A 135 -0.21 10.58 -0.27
N LEU A 136 -0.14 11.31 0.83
CA LEU A 136 -0.36 10.74 2.17
C LEU A 136 -1.74 10.09 2.26
N VAL A 137 -2.76 10.85 1.85
CA VAL A 137 -4.15 10.39 1.88
C VAL A 137 -4.32 9.18 0.97
N PHE A 138 -3.76 9.21 -0.23
CA PHE A 138 -3.73 8.09 -1.16
C PHE A 138 -3.09 6.85 -0.55
N TYR A 139 -1.92 6.96 0.08
CA TYR A 139 -1.24 5.84 0.73
C TYR A 139 -2.03 5.26 1.89
N ILE A 140 -2.71 6.08 2.69
CA ILE A 140 -3.58 5.58 3.75
C ILE A 140 -4.71 4.75 3.14
N VAL A 141 -5.40 5.25 2.12
CA VAL A 141 -6.50 4.54 1.46
C VAL A 141 -6.00 3.25 0.79
N PHE A 142 -4.92 3.34 0.03
CA PHE A 142 -4.31 2.21 -0.68
C PHE A 142 -3.92 1.08 0.28
N HIS A 143 -3.11 1.39 1.30
CA HIS A 143 -2.60 0.37 2.22
C HIS A 143 -3.71 -0.18 3.13
N LEU A 144 -4.69 0.63 3.53
CA LEU A 144 -5.84 0.14 4.29
C LEU A 144 -6.71 -0.80 3.47
N PHE A 145 -7.02 -0.43 2.22
CA PHE A 145 -7.85 -1.27 1.34
C PHE A 145 -7.20 -2.64 1.12
N TYR A 146 -5.96 -2.67 0.61
CA TYR A 146 -5.27 -3.94 0.38
C TYR A 146 -4.92 -4.66 1.68
N GLY A 147 -4.51 -3.93 2.72
CA GLY A 147 -4.15 -4.51 4.01
C GLY A 147 -5.30 -5.23 4.69
N ILE A 148 -6.48 -4.61 4.77
CA ILE A 148 -7.66 -5.21 5.41
C ILE A 148 -8.21 -6.37 4.57
N LEU A 149 -8.15 -6.26 3.24
CA LEU A 149 -8.52 -7.34 2.34
C LEU A 149 -7.60 -8.57 2.52
N LEU A 150 -6.28 -8.36 2.47
CA LEU A 150 -5.30 -9.43 2.64
C LEU A 150 -5.34 -10.01 4.05
N TYR A 151 -5.67 -9.18 5.04
CA TYR A 151 -5.93 -9.65 6.40
C TYR A 151 -7.14 -10.60 6.44
N LEU A 152 -8.24 -10.29 5.75
CA LEU A 152 -9.38 -11.20 5.64
C LEU A 152 -8.98 -12.54 5.03
N PHE A 153 -8.23 -12.52 3.92
CA PHE A 153 -7.72 -13.75 3.31
C PHE A 153 -6.80 -14.51 4.27
N SER A 154 -5.97 -13.82 5.05
CA SER A 154 -5.10 -14.45 6.05
C SER A 154 -5.89 -15.11 7.18
N LEU A 155 -7.06 -14.55 7.52
CA LEU A 155 -7.96 -15.16 8.47
C LEU A 155 -8.70 -16.35 7.86
N ILE A 156 -9.04 -16.37 6.57
CA ILE A 156 -9.73 -17.53 5.97
C ILE A 156 -8.72 -18.67 5.74
N VAL A 157 -7.61 -18.36 5.08
CA VAL A 157 -6.53 -19.30 4.75
C VAL A 157 -5.25 -18.82 5.45
N PRO A 158 -4.88 -19.40 6.61
CA PRO A 158 -3.74 -18.96 7.41
C PRO A 158 -2.40 -19.46 6.81
N LYS A 159 -2.13 -19.13 5.55
CA LYS A 159 -0.90 -19.47 4.83
C LYS A 159 -0.22 -18.19 4.39
N ALA A 160 0.90 -17.84 5.03
CA ALA A 160 1.65 -16.63 4.73
C ALA A 160 2.02 -16.52 3.24
N ALA A 161 2.49 -17.62 2.64
CA ALA A 161 2.88 -17.67 1.22
C ALA A 161 1.75 -17.21 0.29
N LEU A 162 0.51 -17.65 0.53
CA LEU A 162 -0.65 -17.26 -0.28
C LEU A 162 -0.89 -15.74 -0.20
N ILE A 163 -0.75 -15.14 0.98
CA ILE A 163 -0.99 -13.70 1.17
C ILE A 163 0.07 -12.87 0.45
N PHE A 164 1.34 -13.30 0.48
CA PHE A 164 2.39 -12.68 -0.33
C PHE A 164 2.10 -12.78 -1.83
N THR A 165 1.74 -13.97 -2.32
CA THR A 165 1.40 -14.17 -3.73
C THR A 165 0.21 -13.32 -4.16
N LEU A 166 -0.87 -13.31 -3.37
CA LEU A 166 -2.06 -12.51 -3.67
C LEU A 166 -1.75 -11.02 -3.66
N GLY A 167 -1.02 -10.52 -2.67
CA GLY A 167 -0.67 -9.11 -2.59
C GLY A 167 0.16 -8.63 -3.78
N ILE A 168 1.17 -9.41 -4.18
CA ILE A 168 1.97 -9.13 -5.38
C ILE A 168 1.09 -9.21 -6.63
N PHE A 169 0.33 -10.29 -6.79
CA PHE A 169 -0.53 -10.49 -7.95
C PHE A 169 -1.52 -9.34 -8.14
N LEU A 170 -2.19 -8.92 -7.08
CA LEU A 170 -3.21 -7.87 -7.13
C LEU A 170 -2.66 -6.50 -7.53
N VAL A 171 -1.40 -6.19 -7.19
CA VAL A 171 -0.76 -4.92 -7.57
C VAL A 171 -0.22 -4.96 -9.00
N PHE A 172 0.24 -6.12 -9.47
CA PHE A 172 0.85 -6.22 -10.80
C PHE A 172 -0.17 -6.52 -11.91
N ILE A 173 -1.28 -7.20 -11.60
CA ILE A 173 -2.23 -7.64 -12.63
C ILE A 173 -2.93 -6.47 -13.32
N VAL A 174 -3.24 -5.40 -12.60
CA VAL A 174 -3.95 -4.23 -13.15
C VAL A 174 -3.09 -3.50 -14.18
N PRO A 175 -1.89 -2.99 -13.85
CA PRO A 175 -1.06 -2.27 -14.83
C PRO A 175 -0.62 -3.17 -15.98
N PHE A 176 -0.58 -4.49 -15.75
CA PHE A 176 -0.33 -5.47 -16.82
C PHE A 176 -1.53 -5.63 -17.76
N ALA A 177 -2.73 -5.82 -17.23
CA ALA A 177 -3.92 -6.14 -18.03
C ALA A 177 -4.56 -4.91 -18.70
N GLU A 178 -4.51 -3.75 -18.03
CA GLU A 178 -5.22 -2.54 -18.45
C GLU A 178 -4.91 -2.09 -19.89
N PRO A 179 -3.65 -2.09 -20.37
CA PRO A 179 -3.35 -1.74 -21.77
C PRO A 179 -3.97 -2.69 -22.80
N PHE A 180 -4.28 -3.93 -22.43
CA PHE A 180 -4.86 -4.94 -23.33
C PHE A 180 -6.38 -4.92 -23.36
N ILE A 181 -7.04 -4.31 -22.36
CA ILE A 181 -8.52 -4.31 -22.25
C ILE A 181 -9.20 -3.57 -23.41
N PRO A 182 -8.73 -2.38 -23.85
CA PRO A 182 -9.31 -1.68 -25.01
C PRO A 182 -9.18 -2.47 -26.32
N MET A 183 -8.27 -3.44 -26.40
CA MET A 183 -8.09 -4.27 -27.59
C MET A 183 -9.20 -5.34 -27.73
N ILE A 184 -10.05 -5.51 -26.71
CA ILE A 184 -11.17 -6.46 -26.75
C ILE A 184 -12.32 -5.86 -27.55
N PRO A 185 -12.69 -6.44 -28.71
CA PRO A 185 -13.75 -5.89 -29.56
C PRO A 185 -15.09 -5.80 -28.82
N LYS A 186 -15.83 -4.70 -29.06
CA LYS A 186 -17.21 -4.44 -28.57
C LYS A 186 -17.40 -4.25 -27.06
N ILE A 187 -16.51 -4.78 -26.23
CA ILE A 187 -16.68 -4.78 -24.76
C ILE A 187 -15.53 -4.04 -24.05
N GLY A 188 -14.39 -3.83 -24.72
CA GLY A 188 -13.20 -3.21 -24.14
C GLY A 188 -13.47 -1.85 -23.48
N ASP A 189 -14.18 -0.96 -24.18
CA ASP A 189 -14.50 0.39 -23.67
C ASP A 189 -15.39 0.33 -22.41
N ASN A 190 -16.41 -0.54 -22.42
CA ASN A 190 -17.31 -0.73 -21.27
C ASN A 190 -16.56 -1.29 -20.04
N ILE A 191 -15.61 -2.21 -20.26
CA ILE A 191 -14.77 -2.73 -19.17
C ILE A 191 -13.87 -1.62 -18.64
N HIS A 192 -13.22 -0.87 -19.52
CA HIS A 192 -12.33 0.22 -19.13
C HIS A 192 -13.07 1.29 -18.30
N ASP A 193 -14.29 1.66 -18.68
CA ASP A 193 -15.11 2.57 -17.90
C ASP A 193 -15.54 2.00 -16.55
N SER A 194 -15.80 0.69 -16.48
CA SER A 194 -16.13 0.01 -15.22
C SER A 194 -14.95 -0.01 -14.24
N LEU A 195 -13.71 -0.13 -14.74
CA LEU A 195 -12.51 -0.14 -13.91
C LEU A 195 -12.33 1.13 -13.07
N LYS A 196 -12.85 2.28 -13.54
CA LYS A 196 -12.84 3.56 -12.80
C LYS A 196 -13.59 3.50 -11.47
N TYR A 197 -14.46 2.50 -11.29
CA TYR A 197 -15.26 2.28 -10.09
C TYR A 197 -14.84 1.04 -9.29
N ILE A 198 -13.79 0.33 -9.72
CA ILE A 198 -13.28 -0.85 -9.02
C ILE A 198 -12.02 -0.47 -8.25
N PRO A 199 -12.02 -0.51 -6.90
CA PRO A 199 -10.88 -0.10 -6.07
C PRO A 199 -9.56 -0.76 -6.46
N PHE A 200 -9.58 -2.04 -6.79
CA PHE A 200 -8.39 -2.75 -7.25
C PHE A 200 -7.74 -2.08 -8.46
N SER A 201 -8.55 -1.58 -9.38
CA SER A 201 -8.04 -0.98 -10.62
C SER A 201 -7.56 0.44 -10.36
N TYR A 202 -8.47 1.35 -9.96
CA TYR A 202 -8.11 2.76 -9.87
C TYR A 202 -7.10 3.05 -8.76
N LEU A 203 -7.06 2.28 -7.66
CA LEU A 203 -6.02 2.48 -6.64
C LEU A 203 -4.64 2.09 -7.18
N THR A 204 -4.57 1.08 -8.05
CA THR A 204 -3.30 0.67 -8.66
C THR A 204 -2.90 1.63 -9.78
N ASP A 205 -3.81 2.03 -10.66
CA ASP A 205 -3.55 3.01 -11.72
C ASP A 205 -3.05 4.36 -11.15
N LYS A 206 -3.62 4.80 -10.03
CA LYS A 206 -3.17 6.03 -9.33
C LYS A 206 -1.76 5.96 -8.77
N THR A 207 -1.20 4.77 -8.57
CA THR A 207 0.22 4.64 -8.21
C THR A 207 1.15 4.99 -9.37
N THR A 208 0.70 4.81 -10.61
CA THR A 208 1.49 4.98 -11.84
C THR A 208 1.24 6.32 -12.55
N SER A 209 0.03 6.88 -12.44
CA SER A 209 -0.35 8.10 -13.16
C SER A 209 0.14 9.41 -12.52
N GLY A 210 0.49 9.40 -11.23
CA GLY A 210 0.93 10.62 -10.52
C GLY A 210 -0.19 11.58 -10.13
N ASP A 211 -1.45 11.17 -10.35
CA ASP A 211 -2.65 11.86 -9.90
C ASP A 211 -3.32 11.11 -8.74
N TYR A 212 -3.08 11.64 -7.54
CA TYR A 212 -3.57 11.07 -6.28
C TYR A 212 -4.97 11.56 -5.91
N THR A 213 -5.59 12.42 -6.71
CA THR A 213 -6.92 12.97 -6.42
C THR A 213 -8.00 11.96 -6.80
N PHE A 214 -9.03 11.83 -5.96
CA PHE A 214 -10.15 10.92 -6.22
C PHE A 214 -11.39 11.71 -6.63
N THR A 215 -12.16 11.14 -7.56
CA THR A 215 -13.52 11.64 -7.82
C THR A 215 -14.42 11.36 -6.61
N HIS A 216 -15.54 12.08 -6.50
CA HIS A 216 -16.50 11.87 -5.40
C HIS A 216 -16.96 10.40 -5.30
N TRP A 217 -17.18 9.73 -6.44
CA TRP A 217 -17.52 8.31 -6.47
C TRP A 217 -16.39 7.40 -6.05
N GLN A 218 -15.16 7.64 -6.51
CA GLN A 218 -14.00 6.85 -6.08
C GLN A 218 -13.73 6.99 -4.58
N TRP A 219 -13.92 8.18 -4.03
CA TRP A 219 -13.88 8.41 -2.59
C TRP A 219 -14.91 7.56 -1.85
N PHE A 220 -16.19 7.66 -2.27
CA PHE A 220 -17.27 6.91 -1.65
C PHE A 220 -17.04 5.40 -1.70
N ILE A 221 -16.68 4.86 -2.88
CA ILE A 221 -16.47 3.42 -3.07
C ILE A 221 -15.27 2.93 -2.26
N SER A 222 -14.15 3.67 -2.23
CA SER A 222 -12.97 3.31 -1.43
C SER A 222 -13.31 3.24 0.05
N SER A 223 -13.93 4.30 0.58
CA SER A 223 -14.28 4.40 2.00
C SER A 223 -15.31 3.33 2.39
N ALA A 224 -16.36 3.15 1.59
CA ALA A 224 -17.37 2.12 1.84
C ALA A 224 -16.76 0.71 1.83
N SER A 225 -15.87 0.42 0.87
CA SER A 225 -15.18 -0.87 0.77
C SER A 225 -14.30 -1.14 1.99
N ILE A 226 -13.52 -0.16 2.42
CA ILE A 226 -12.68 -0.26 3.63
C ILE A 226 -13.53 -0.54 4.86
N ILE A 227 -14.63 0.20 5.04
CA ILE A 227 -15.54 0.04 6.20
C ILE A 227 -16.17 -1.35 6.18
N ILE A 228 -16.72 -1.78 5.04
CA ILE A 228 -17.35 -3.11 4.90
C ILE A 228 -16.33 -4.22 5.18
N LEU A 229 -15.13 -4.14 4.59
CA LEU A 229 -14.06 -5.11 4.84
C LEU A 229 -13.63 -5.13 6.31
N PHE A 230 -13.56 -3.98 6.97
CA PHE A 230 -13.26 -3.90 8.39
C PHE A 230 -14.34 -4.58 9.24
N VAL A 231 -15.62 -4.31 8.95
CA VAL A 231 -16.76 -4.91 9.65
C VAL A 231 -16.79 -6.42 9.45
N ILE A 232 -16.58 -6.91 8.22
CA ILE A 232 -16.49 -8.36 7.92
C ILE A 232 -15.36 -9.00 8.74
N ASN A 233 -14.18 -8.39 8.75
CA ASN A 233 -13.05 -8.88 9.55
C ASN A 233 -13.37 -8.93 11.04
N LEU A 234 -14.05 -7.91 11.57
CA LEU A 234 -14.44 -7.86 12.98
C LEU A 234 -15.39 -9.01 13.33
N PHE A 235 -16.39 -9.29 12.49
CA PHE A 235 -17.30 -10.41 12.70
C PHE A 235 -16.60 -11.76 12.56
N TYR A 236 -15.72 -11.90 11.56
CA TYR A 236 -15.03 -13.15 11.29
C TYR A 236 -14.04 -13.50 12.41
N VAL A 237 -13.21 -12.53 12.83
CA VAL A 237 -12.25 -12.73 13.92
C VAL A 237 -12.95 -13.01 15.24
N ALA A 238 -14.15 -12.46 15.47
CA ALA A 238 -14.90 -12.73 16.69
C ALA A 238 -15.37 -14.19 16.80
N LYS A 239 -15.66 -14.84 15.66
CA LYS A 239 -16.22 -16.19 15.61
C LYS A 239 -15.21 -17.29 15.25
N LYS A 240 -14.07 -16.94 14.68
CA LYS A 240 -13.07 -17.93 14.25
C LYS A 240 -12.34 -18.53 15.45
N ASP A 241 -12.37 -19.85 15.56
CA ASP A 241 -11.53 -20.60 16.49
C ASP A 241 -10.15 -20.84 15.84
N ILE A 242 -9.10 -20.55 16.62
CA ILE A 242 -7.68 -20.56 16.23
C ILE A 242 -6.89 -21.25 17.34
#